data_AF-A0A2V8UKK3-F1
#
_entry.id   AF-A0A2V8UKK3-F1
#
_cell.length_a   1.000
_cell.length_b   1.000
_cell.length_c   1.000
_cell.angle_alpha   90.00
_cell.angle_beta   90.00
_cell.angle_gamma   90.00
#
_symmetry.space_group_name_H-M   'P 1'
#
loop_
_entity.id
_entity.type
_entity.pdbx_description
1 polymer ?
#
loop_
_entity_poly.entity_id
_entity_poly.type
_entity_poly.pdbx_seq_one_letter_code
_entity_poly.pdbx_strand_id
1 'polypeptide(L)'
;MQASYFDATEDLHRIPVAWNFLYPLCQKEWVVYAKAPFRGPHHLLQYLARYTHRVAISNYRLISFDDQSVTFRWKDYAHGNKKRKMTISADEFLRRFLLHTLPRGFVRIRFFGFLAGPRRLATLQLARQLLGTKPQDAVPHS
;
A
#
# COMPACT_ATOMS: atom_id res chain seq x y z
N MET A 1 -0.69 26.22 6.44
CA MET A 1 0.08 25.45 7.44
C MET A 1 0.94 24.45 6.66
N GLN A 2 2.20 24.81 6.44
CA GLN A 2 3.12 24.13 5.52
C GLN A 2 3.62 22.82 6.12
N ALA A 3 3.52 21.73 5.36
CA ALA A 3 4.03 20.42 5.71
C ALA A 3 5.55 20.36 5.41
N SER A 4 6.36 20.83 6.36
CA SER A 4 7.81 20.73 6.38
C SER A 4 8.29 19.32 6.79
N TYR A 5 7.87 18.28 6.07
CA TYR A 5 8.23 16.88 6.39
C TYR A 5 9.09 16.19 5.31
N PHE A 6 9.35 16.85 4.17
CA PHE A 6 9.92 16.18 2.99
C PHE A 6 11.36 16.57 2.60
N ASP A 7 12.09 17.28 3.46
CA ASP A 7 13.44 17.77 3.14
C ASP A 7 14.58 16.91 3.73
N ALA A 8 14.28 15.94 4.59
CA ALA A 8 15.30 15.10 5.24
C ALA A 8 15.87 13.99 4.32
N THR A 9 15.73 14.10 2.99
CA THR A 9 16.23 13.08 2.04
C THR A 9 17.55 13.44 1.37
N GLU A 10 18.01 14.69 1.48
CA GLU A 10 19.29 15.09 0.89
C GLU A 10 20.50 14.44 1.59
N ASP A 11 20.41 14.18 2.90
CA ASP A 11 21.52 13.60 3.68
C ASP A 11 21.66 12.08 3.54
N LEU A 12 20.64 11.38 3.03
CA LEU A 12 20.69 9.92 2.82
C LEU A 12 21.59 9.52 1.63
N HIS A 13 22.03 10.48 0.81
CA HIS A 13 22.96 10.24 -0.29
C HIS A 13 24.40 9.97 0.18
N ARG A 14 24.73 10.27 1.44
CA ARG A 14 25.99 9.89 2.06
C ARG A 14 25.82 8.55 2.76
N ILE A 15 26.40 7.49 2.17
CA ILE A 15 26.44 6.12 2.69
C ILE A 15 26.69 6.07 4.22
N PRO A 16 27.62 6.86 4.82
CA PRO A 16 27.85 6.83 6.27
C PRO A 16 26.66 7.30 7.12
N VAL A 17 25.90 8.31 6.65
CA VAL A 17 24.78 8.90 7.39
C VAL A 17 23.57 7.97 7.37
N ALA A 18 23.30 7.34 6.22
CA ALA A 18 22.23 6.34 6.11
C ALA A 18 22.48 5.13 7.02
N TRP A 19 23.74 4.68 7.15
CA TRP A 19 24.09 3.61 8.08
C TRP A 19 23.90 4.01 9.54
N ASN A 20 24.24 5.23 9.95
CA ASN A 20 23.99 5.70 11.31
C ASN A 20 22.49 5.70 11.68
N PHE A 21 21.61 5.92 10.70
CA PHE A 21 20.15 5.82 10.90
C PHE A 21 19.64 4.38 10.89
N LEU A 22 20.13 3.54 9.98
CA LEU A 22 19.67 2.16 9.84
C LEU A 22 20.24 1.24 10.91
N TYR A 23 21.46 1.49 11.40
CA TYR A 23 22.15 0.62 12.35
C TYR A 23 21.36 0.41 13.64
N PRO A 24 20.82 1.46 14.32
CA PRO A 24 19.95 1.27 15.48
C PRO A 24 18.66 0.50 15.16
N LEU A 25 18.12 0.63 13.94
CA LEU A 25 16.93 -0.10 13.52
C LEU A 25 17.23 -1.58 13.28
N CYS A 26 18.39 -1.92 12.72
CA CYS A 26 18.83 -3.31 12.55
C CYS A 26 19.02 -4.05 13.89
N GLN A 27 19.31 -3.32 14.97
CA GLN A 27 19.46 -3.89 16.32
C GLN A 27 18.12 -4.12 17.04
N LYS A 28 16.98 -3.69 16.47
CA LYS A 28 15.67 -3.95 17.07
C LYS A 28 15.26 -5.40 16.81
N GLU A 29 14.67 -6.02 17.83
CA GLU A 29 14.06 -7.34 17.71
C GLU A 29 12.72 -7.22 16.97
N TRP A 30 12.79 -7.16 15.65
CA TRP A 30 11.61 -7.09 14.80
C TRP A 30 10.89 -8.43 14.80
N VAL A 31 9.60 -8.41 15.15
CA VAL A 31 8.71 -9.54 14.89
C VAL A 31 8.36 -9.55 13.40
N VAL A 32 9.22 -10.17 12.59
CA VAL A 32 9.01 -10.30 11.15
C VAL A 32 8.27 -11.60 10.86
N TYR A 33 7.00 -11.49 10.50
CA TYR A 33 6.23 -12.62 9.98
C TYR A 33 6.35 -12.67 8.45
N ALA A 34 7.32 -13.43 7.95
CA ALA A 34 7.43 -13.73 6.53
C ALA A 34 6.81 -15.09 6.24
N LYS A 35 5.80 -15.12 5.36
CA LYS A 35 5.18 -16.36 4.87
C LYS A 35 5.23 -16.38 3.35
N ALA A 36 5.52 -17.55 2.79
CA ALA A 36 5.46 -17.74 1.34
C ALA A 36 4.12 -17.24 0.78
N PRO A 37 4.13 -16.49 -0.35
CA PRO A 37 2.88 -16.00 -0.94
C PRO A 37 2.00 -17.19 -1.31
N PHE A 38 0.75 -17.14 -0.87
CA PHE A 38 -0.20 -18.21 -1.12
C PHE A 38 -0.40 -18.43 -2.62
N ARG A 39 -0.24 -19.67 -3.10
CA ARG A 39 -0.71 -20.15 -4.42
C ARG A 39 -0.07 -19.50 -5.66
N GLY A 40 1.16 -19.01 -5.55
CA GLY A 40 1.99 -18.61 -6.69
C GLY A 40 1.74 -17.18 -7.24
N PRO A 41 2.49 -16.77 -8.28
CA PRO A 41 2.53 -15.38 -8.76
C PRO A 41 1.18 -14.83 -9.23
N HIS A 42 0.35 -15.65 -9.88
CA HIS A 42 -0.96 -15.22 -10.36
C HIS A 42 -1.91 -14.85 -9.22
N HIS A 43 -1.88 -15.61 -8.12
CA HIS A 43 -2.72 -15.32 -6.95
C HIS A 43 -2.24 -14.06 -6.20
N LEU A 44 -0.92 -13.84 -6.14
CA LEU A 44 -0.34 -12.59 -5.64
C LEU A 44 -0.76 -11.39 -6.48
N LEU A 45 -0.73 -11.52 -7.82
CA LEU A 45 -1.19 -10.47 -8.73
C LEU A 45 -2.68 -10.20 -8.56
N GLN A 46 -3.54 -11.22 -8.47
CA GLN A 46 -4.96 -11.03 -8.16
C GLN A 46 -5.19 -10.36 -6.81
N TYR A 47 -4.41 -10.74 -5.79
CA TYR A 47 -4.46 -10.11 -4.49
C TYR A 47 -4.12 -8.62 -4.62
N LEU A 48 -2.94 -8.29 -5.16
CA LEU A 48 -2.49 -6.91 -5.34
C LEU A 48 -3.47 -6.09 -6.18
N ALA A 49 -3.94 -6.62 -7.31
CA ALA A 49 -4.93 -5.96 -8.16
C ALA A 49 -6.24 -5.64 -7.41
N ARG A 50 -6.67 -6.51 -6.49
CA ARG A 50 -7.85 -6.20 -5.66
C ARG A 50 -7.56 -5.04 -4.69
N TYR A 51 -6.34 -4.93 -4.16
CA TYR A 51 -5.95 -3.82 -3.28
C TYR A 51 -5.79 -2.49 -4.03
N THR A 52 -5.42 -2.52 -5.31
CA THR A 52 -5.31 -1.32 -6.13
C THR A 52 -6.66 -0.86 -6.66
N HIS A 53 -7.51 -1.79 -7.12
CA HIS A 53 -8.74 -1.45 -7.84
C HIS A 53 -10.00 -1.44 -6.97
N ARG A 54 -10.09 -2.25 -5.90
CA ARG A 54 -11.34 -2.31 -5.11
C ARG A 54 -11.51 -1.08 -4.21
N VAL A 55 -12.76 -0.65 -4.07
CA VAL A 55 -13.20 0.49 -3.26
C VAL A 55 -13.46 0.04 -1.81
N ALA A 56 -14.08 0.90 -0.99
CA ALA A 56 -14.50 0.67 0.40
C ALA A 56 -15.09 -0.73 0.68
N ILE A 57 -15.97 -1.18 -0.22
CA ILE A 57 -16.73 -2.42 -0.09
C ILE A 57 -16.95 -3.00 -1.49
N SER A 58 -17.16 -4.31 -1.57
CA SER A 58 -17.42 -5.01 -2.84
C SER A 58 -18.91 -5.30 -2.99
N ASN A 59 -19.42 -5.28 -4.22
CA ASN A 59 -20.86 -5.41 -4.50
C ASN A 59 -21.48 -6.68 -3.91
N TYR A 60 -20.79 -7.84 -3.95
CA TYR A 60 -21.31 -9.09 -3.35
C TYR A 60 -21.51 -9.03 -1.82
N ARG A 61 -20.96 -8.01 -1.16
CA ARG A 61 -21.19 -7.76 0.28
C ARG A 61 -22.43 -6.92 0.52
N LEU A 62 -22.96 -6.18 -0.46
CA LEU A 62 -24.26 -5.53 -0.37
C LEU A 62 -25.35 -6.60 -0.47
N ILE A 63 -26.31 -6.58 0.45
CA ILE A 63 -27.35 -7.61 0.59
C ILE A 63 -28.69 -7.06 0.15
N SER A 64 -29.06 -5.87 0.62
CA SER A 64 -30.31 -5.20 0.26
C SER A 64 -30.20 -3.70 0.44
N PHE A 65 -31.07 -2.98 -0.26
CA PHE A 65 -31.29 -1.54 -0.17
C PHE A 65 -32.79 -1.29 -0.36
N ASP A 66 -33.39 -0.54 0.56
CA ASP A 66 -34.83 -0.24 0.58
C ASP A 66 -35.11 1.27 0.51
N ASP A 67 -34.23 2.02 -0.16
CA ASP A 67 -34.21 3.48 -0.29
C ASP A 67 -33.93 4.25 1.01
N GLN A 68 -34.07 3.63 2.19
CA GLN A 68 -33.77 4.27 3.47
C GLN A 68 -32.51 3.69 4.12
N SER A 69 -32.25 2.41 3.92
CA SER A 69 -31.24 1.65 4.63
C SER A 69 -30.48 0.69 3.73
N VAL A 70 -29.20 0.49 4.03
CA VAL A 70 -28.33 -0.44 3.31
C VAL A 70 -27.94 -1.56 4.26
N THR A 71 -28.23 -2.80 3.86
CA THR A 71 -27.76 -4.00 4.57
C THR A 71 -26.56 -4.59 3.86
N PHE A 72 -25.46 -4.83 4.59
CA PHE A 72 -24.25 -5.43 4.01
C PHE A 72 -23.55 -6.40 4.96
N ARG A 73 -22.78 -7.33 4.37
CA ARG A 73 -21.94 -8.30 5.07
C ARG A 73 -20.61 -7.66 5.43
N TRP A 74 -20.12 -7.90 6.65
CA TRP A 74 -18.79 -7.48 7.09
C TRP A 74 -18.06 -8.54 7.89
N LYS A 75 -16.75 -8.36 8.02
CA LYS A 75 -15.87 -9.26 8.77
C LYS A 75 -15.57 -8.63 10.10
N ASP A 76 -16.00 -9.28 11.17
CA ASP A 76 -15.81 -8.83 12.53
C ASP A 76 -14.45 -9.26 13.04
N TYR A 77 -13.44 -8.42 12.77
CA TYR A 77 -12.06 -8.68 13.20
C TYR A 77 -11.93 -8.72 14.72
N ALA A 78 -12.75 -7.96 15.46
CA ALA A 78 -12.74 -7.95 16.91
C ALA A 78 -13.30 -9.25 17.52
N HIS A 79 -14.30 -9.87 16.87
CA HIS A 79 -14.94 -11.09 17.39
C HIS A 79 -14.63 -12.32 16.53
N GLY A 80 -13.33 -12.62 16.41
CA GLY A 80 -12.89 -13.88 15.81
C GLY A 80 -13.13 -13.98 14.30
N ASN A 81 -13.03 -12.86 13.58
CA ASN A 81 -13.08 -12.81 12.12
C ASN A 81 -14.41 -13.33 11.50
N LYS A 82 -15.49 -13.36 12.28
CA LYS A 82 -16.80 -13.88 11.84
C LYS A 82 -17.44 -12.98 10.79
N LYS A 83 -18.14 -13.58 9.83
CA LYS A 83 -18.95 -12.83 8.84
C LYS A 83 -20.29 -12.44 9.48
N ARG A 84 -20.56 -11.15 9.63
CA ARG A 84 -21.82 -10.61 10.17
C ARG A 84 -22.55 -9.77 9.13
N LYS A 85 -23.82 -9.47 9.39
CA LYS A 85 -24.59 -8.47 8.62
C LYS A 85 -24.75 -7.21 9.47
N MET A 86 -24.87 -6.06 8.83
CA MET A 86 -25.19 -4.79 9.46
C MET A 86 -26.09 -4.00 8.53
N THR A 87 -27.05 -3.30 9.12
CA THR A 87 -27.96 -2.37 8.44
C THR A 87 -27.76 -0.98 9.03
N ILE A 88 -27.54 0.00 8.17
CA ILE A 88 -27.39 1.41 8.53
C ILE A 88 -28.21 2.26 7.56
N SER A 89 -28.48 3.53 7.91
CA SER A 89 -29.14 4.44 6.97
C SER A 89 -28.30 4.64 5.69
N ALA A 90 -28.98 4.98 4.59
CA ALA A 90 -28.33 5.28 3.32
C ALA A 90 -27.30 6.41 3.46
N ASP A 91 -27.62 7.46 4.22
CA ASP A 91 -26.72 8.59 4.47
C ASP A 91 -25.45 8.19 5.22
N GLU A 92 -25.58 7.37 6.27
CA GLU A 92 -24.42 6.91 7.03
C GLU A 92 -23.58 5.92 6.21
N PHE A 93 -24.22 5.10 5.37
CA PHE A 93 -23.49 4.28 4.41
C PHE A 93 -22.68 5.14 3.43
N LEU A 94 -23.29 6.16 2.84
CA LEU A 94 -22.64 7.07 1.90
C LEU A 94 -21.50 7.84 2.57
N ARG A 95 -21.72 8.40 3.76
CA ARG A 95 -20.70 9.07 4.57
C ARG A 95 -19.48 8.17 4.77
N ARG A 96 -19.68 6.92 5.22
CA ARG A 96 -18.59 5.95 5.41
C ARG A 96 -17.92 5.56 4.10
N PHE A 97 -18.69 5.37 3.04
CA PHE A 97 -18.15 5.03 1.72
C PHE A 97 -17.22 6.13 1.19
N LEU A 98 -17.63 7.39 1.34
CA LEU A 98 -16.86 8.54 0.87
C LEU A 98 -15.53 8.71 1.61
N LEU A 99 -15.37 8.20 2.85
CA LEU A 99 -14.07 8.16 3.55
C LEU A 99 -13.00 7.35 2.79
N HIS A 100 -13.40 6.45 1.90
CA HIS A 100 -12.48 5.65 1.07
C HIS A 100 -12.26 6.25 -0.33
N THR A 101 -12.91 7.37 -0.63
CA THR A 101 -12.74 8.06 -1.91
C THR A 101 -11.65 9.11 -1.74
N LEU A 102 -10.59 9.00 -2.55
CA LEU A 102 -9.52 9.98 -2.51
C LEU A 102 -10.00 11.30 -3.12
N PRO A 103 -9.72 12.45 -2.49
CA PRO A 103 -9.98 13.75 -3.10
C PRO A 103 -9.26 13.89 -4.44
N ARG A 104 -9.76 14.78 -5.29
CA ARG A 104 -9.14 15.07 -6.59
C ARG A 104 -7.66 15.43 -6.41
N GLY A 105 -6.79 14.87 -7.25
CA GLY A 105 -5.35 15.09 -7.19
C GLY A 105 -4.58 14.11 -6.28
N PHE A 106 -5.28 13.25 -5.53
CA PHE A 106 -4.63 12.21 -4.73
C PHE A 106 -4.64 10.86 -5.45
N VAL A 107 -3.50 10.18 -5.42
CA VAL A 107 -3.34 8.82 -5.97
C VAL A 107 -3.46 7.77 -4.87
N ARG A 108 -4.16 6.67 -5.15
CA ARG A 108 -4.40 5.57 -4.19
C ARG A 108 -3.12 4.82 -3.81
N ILE A 109 -2.18 4.72 -4.75
CA ILE A 109 -0.89 4.05 -4.56
C ILE A 109 0.19 5.12 -4.62
N ARG A 110 0.88 5.31 -3.49
CA ARG A 110 2.10 6.13 -3.44
C ARG A 110 3.28 5.19 -3.62
N PHE A 111 3.98 5.30 -4.74
CA PHE A 111 5.30 4.69 -4.86
C PHE A 111 6.24 5.43 -3.91
N PHE A 112 6.87 4.71 -2.99
CA PHE A 112 7.89 5.26 -2.09
C PHE A 112 9.22 4.52 -2.28
N GLY A 113 10.31 5.16 -1.86
CA GLY A 113 11.65 4.60 -1.97
C GLY A 113 12.30 4.78 -3.34
N PHE A 114 13.40 4.07 -3.56
CA PHE A 114 14.26 4.24 -4.73
C PHE A 114 13.63 3.87 -6.08
N LEU A 115 12.45 3.23 -6.06
CA LEU A 115 11.68 2.90 -7.26
C LEU A 115 10.62 3.95 -7.65
N ALA A 116 10.48 5.04 -6.87
CA ALA A 116 9.47 6.07 -7.10
C ALA A 116 9.76 6.93 -8.34
N GLY A 117 8.74 7.19 -9.15
CA GLY A 117 8.82 7.70 -10.53
C GLY A 117 9.84 8.81 -10.80
N PRO A 118 9.79 9.98 -10.14
CA PRO A 118 10.63 11.12 -10.50
C PRO A 118 12.13 10.88 -10.33
N ARG A 119 12.52 10.02 -9.37
CA ARG A 119 13.92 9.75 -9.06
C ARG A 119 14.34 8.32 -9.41
N ARG A 120 13.41 7.48 -9.89
CA ARG A 120 13.59 6.04 -10.11
C ARG A 120 14.88 5.70 -10.85
N LEU A 121 15.15 6.39 -11.97
CA LEU A 121 16.33 6.10 -12.79
C LEU A 121 17.63 6.41 -12.03
N ALA A 122 17.72 7.60 -11.44
CA ALA A 122 18.89 8.03 -10.67
C ALA A 122 19.10 7.15 -9.43
N THR A 123 18.05 6.83 -8.68
CA THR A 123 18.19 6.02 -7.46
C THR A 123 18.45 4.54 -7.77
N LEU A 124 17.94 4.00 -8.89
CA LEU A 124 18.30 2.65 -9.35
C LEU A 124 19.77 2.54 -9.76
N GLN A 125 20.30 3.54 -10.47
CA GLN A 125 21.71 3.58 -10.83
C GLN A 125 22.59 3.63 -9.58
N LEU A 126 22.26 4.50 -8.62
CA LEU A 126 22.96 4.59 -7.34
C LEU A 126 22.92 3.26 -6.58
N ALA A 127 21.75 2.63 -6.46
CA ALA A 127 21.62 1.33 -5.79
C ALA A 127 22.50 0.24 -6.43
N ARG A 128 22.57 0.19 -7.77
CA ARG A 128 23.44 -0.75 -8.48
C ARG A 128 24.92 -0.53 -8.21
N GLN A 129 25.35 0.74 -8.15
CA GLN A 129 26.73 1.10 -7.82
C GLN A 129 27.08 0.66 -6.38
N LEU A 130 26.21 0.94 -5.42
CA LEU A 130 26.42 0.58 -4.01
C LEU A 130 26.45 -0.93 -3.76
N LEU A 131 25.67 -1.69 -4.52
CA LEU A 131 25.60 -3.15 -4.42
C LEU A 131 26.69 -3.86 -5.24
N GLY A 132 27.53 -3.13 -5.98
CA GLY A 132 28.55 -3.72 -6.85
C GLY A 132 27.99 -4.51 -8.04
N THR A 133 26.69 -4.34 -8.36
CA THR A 133 26.02 -5.07 -9.44
C THR A 133 26.19 -4.32 -10.76
N LYS A 134 26.73 -4.97 -11.80
CA LYS A 134 26.79 -4.39 -13.15
C LYS A 134 25.37 -4.18 -13.70
N PRO A 135 25.10 -3.09 -14.45
CA PRO A 135 23.82 -2.93 -15.12
C PRO A 135 23.58 -4.11 -16.07
N GLN A 136 22.49 -4.83 -15.85
CA GLN A 136 22.04 -5.85 -16.79
C GLN A 136 21.40 -5.14 -17.98
N ASP A 137 21.85 -5.48 -19.19
CA ASP A 137 21.29 -4.94 -20.43
C ASP A 137 19.78 -5.16 -20.46
N ALA A 138 19.04 -4.13 -20.87
CA ALA A 138 17.60 -4.21 -20.97
C ALA A 138 17.24 -5.34 -21.93
N VAL A 139 16.56 -6.38 -21.42
CA VAL A 139 15.98 -7.42 -22.26
C VAL A 139 14.99 -6.73 -23.21
N PRO A 140 15.15 -6.85 -24.55
CA PRO A 140 14.18 -6.27 -25.47
C PRO A 140 12.82 -6.91 -25.21
N HIS A 141 11.81 -6.09 -24.94
CA HIS A 141 10.43 -6.57 -24.90
C HIS A 141 10.01 -6.85 -26.35
N SER A 142 9.89 -8.14 -26.69
CA SER A 142 9.26 -8.64 -27.92
C SER A 142 7.77 -8.32 -27.96
#